data_AF-A0A8J7DGS0-F1
#
_entry.id   AF-A0A8J7DGS0-F1
#
_cell.length_a   1.000
_cell.length_b   1.000
_cell.length_c   1.000
_cell.angle_alpha   90.00
_cell.angle_beta   90.00
_cell.angle_gamma   90.00
#
_symmetry.space_group_name_H-M   'P 1'
#
loop_
_entity.id
_entity.type
_entity.pdbx_description
1 polymer ?
#
loop_
_entity_poly.entity_id
_entity_poly.type
_entity_poly.pdbx_seq_one_letter_code
_entity_poly.pdbx_strand_id
1 'polypeptide(L)'
;MTKAQPQALSCGDLVKLKDLYQGRYNYGVVVEILSHTRHKLPRNVRLHLYDDDGQLYIEPLSVAKGLMVPSYVDFHVSELIWYRRAADQGYHTIPNPPDWSNERYLA
;
A
#
# COMPACT_ATOMS: atom_id res chain seq x y z
N MET A 1 31.77 1.97 2.70
CA MET A 1 30.41 1.41 2.68
C MET A 1 29.47 2.39 3.36
N THR A 2 28.79 3.23 2.57
CA THR A 2 27.85 4.23 3.07
C THR A 2 26.58 3.49 3.52
N LYS A 3 26.28 3.49 4.83
CA LYS A 3 24.99 2.98 5.33
C LYS A 3 23.90 3.80 4.66
N ALA A 4 23.10 3.17 3.79
CA ALA A 4 21.94 3.81 3.19
C ALA A 4 21.07 4.35 4.34
N GLN A 5 20.85 5.66 4.36
CA GLN A 5 19.87 6.24 5.27
C GLN A 5 18.52 5.58 4.98
N PRO A 6 17.78 5.12 6.02
CA PRO A 6 16.43 4.60 5.81
C PRO A 6 15.58 5.71 5.18
N GLN A 7 15.17 5.48 3.94
CA GLN A 7 14.40 6.44 3.15
C GLN A 7 13.03 6.61 3.77
N ALA A 8 12.69 7.80 4.26
CA ALA A 8 11.46 8.02 5.02
C ALA A 8 10.19 7.60 4.24
N LEU A 9 9.35 6.78 4.88
CA LEU A 9 8.04 6.37 4.37
C LEU A 9 7.12 7.59 4.16
N SER A 10 6.43 7.63 3.03
CA SER A 10 5.55 8.72 2.59
C SER A 10 4.19 8.19 2.13
N CYS A 11 3.17 9.06 2.07
CA CYS A 11 1.90 8.71 1.43
C CYS A 11 2.13 8.38 -0.05
N GLY A 12 1.47 7.32 -0.54
CA GLY A 12 1.65 6.76 -1.87
C GLY A 12 2.67 5.62 -1.93
N ASP A 13 3.46 5.41 -0.87
CA ASP A 13 4.43 4.31 -0.85
C ASP A 13 3.73 2.94 -0.81
N LEU A 14 4.21 2.03 -1.65
CA LEU A 14 3.81 0.63 -1.67
C LEU A 14 4.63 -0.15 -0.65
N VAL A 15 3.95 -0.84 0.27
CA VAL A 15 4.57 -1.66 1.32
C VAL A 15 4.08 -3.09 1.24
N LYS A 16 4.97 -4.04 1.55
CA LYS A 16 4.58 -5.44 1.74
C LYS A 16 4.31 -5.65 3.23
N LEU A 17 3.28 -6.42 3.58
CA LEU A 17 3.04 -6.78 4.99
C LEU A 17 4.04 -7.85 5.43
N LYS A 18 4.45 -7.90 6.70
CA LYS A 18 5.22 -9.05 7.22
C LYS A 18 4.38 -10.33 7.18
N ASP A 19 5.05 -11.47 7.09
CA ASP A 19 4.42 -12.79 6.89
C ASP A 19 3.31 -13.10 7.91
N LEU A 20 3.45 -12.69 9.17
CA LEU A 20 2.43 -12.91 10.20
C LEU A 20 1.13 -12.10 10.01
N TYR A 21 1.15 -11.10 9.12
CA TYR A 21 0.00 -10.31 8.69
C TYR A 21 -0.39 -10.62 7.23
N GLN A 22 0.34 -11.52 6.57
CA GLN A 22 -0.02 -12.04 5.26
C GLN A 22 -1.04 -13.17 5.43
N GLY A 23 -1.97 -13.26 4.48
CA GLY A 23 -3.06 -14.24 4.49
C GLY A 23 -4.05 -13.87 3.41
N ARG A 24 -4.96 -12.93 3.72
CA ARG A 24 -5.90 -12.36 2.74
C ARG A 24 -5.31 -11.18 1.94
N TYR A 25 -4.22 -10.58 2.43
CA TYR A 25 -3.62 -9.38 1.84
C TYR A 25 -2.13 -9.57 1.66
N ASN A 26 -1.57 -8.99 0.60
CA ASN A 26 -0.18 -9.18 0.23
C ASN A 26 0.60 -7.86 0.26
N TYR A 27 -0.02 -6.76 -0.16
CA TYR A 27 0.57 -5.43 -0.13
C TYR A 27 -0.42 -4.35 0.29
N GLY A 28 0.10 -3.19 0.65
CA GLY A 28 -0.71 -2.02 0.95
C GLY A 28 -0.10 -0.73 0.45
N VAL A 29 -0.94 0.28 0.24
CA VAL A 29 -0.52 1.63 -0.13
C VAL A 29 -0.73 2.53 1.08
N VAL A 30 0.30 3.28 1.47
CA VAL A 30 0.22 4.26 2.56
C VAL A 30 -0.67 5.42 2.12
N VAL A 31 -1.80 5.62 2.80
CA VAL A 31 -2.72 6.72 2.50
C VAL A 31 -2.66 7.84 3.53
N GLU A 32 -2.19 7.55 4.74
CA GLU A 32 -2.06 8.54 5.82
C GLU A 32 -0.92 8.17 6.77
N ILE A 33 -0.20 9.18 7.28
CA ILE A 33 0.74 9.02 8.39
C ILE A 33 0.07 9.50 9.67
N LEU A 34 -0.28 8.58 10.55
CA LEU A 34 -1.07 8.86 11.75
C LEU A 34 -0.23 9.42 12.89
N SER A 35 1.05 9.02 12.98
CA SER A 35 1.94 9.49 14.04
C SER A 35 3.42 9.32 13.71
N HIS A 36 4.25 10.02 14.46
CA HIS A 36 5.70 10.03 14.33
C HIS A 36 6.39 9.64 15.64
N THR A 37 7.62 9.14 15.54
CA THR A 37 8.54 8.97 16.66
C THR A 37 9.11 10.32 17.11
N ARG A 38 9.84 10.34 18.24
CA ARG A 38 10.53 11.55 18.74
C ARG A 38 11.55 12.11 17.73
N HIS A 39 12.06 11.28 16.82
CA HIS A 39 12.98 11.68 15.75
C HIS A 39 12.27 12.06 14.45
N LYS A 40 10.94 12.33 14.49
CA LYS A 40 10.11 12.70 13.34
C LYS A 40 10.02 11.65 12.23
N LEU A 41 10.33 10.39 12.53
CA LEU A 41 10.12 9.27 11.59
C LEU A 41 8.69 8.73 11.73
N PRO A 42 8.01 8.33 10.64
CA PRO A 42 6.69 7.70 10.70
C PRO A 42 6.69 6.49 11.64
N ARG A 43 5.64 6.38 12.47
CA ARG A 43 5.47 5.28 13.44
C ARG A 43 4.24 4.44 13.15
N ASN A 44 3.10 5.08 12.94
CA ASN A 44 1.85 4.42 12.57
C ASN A 44 1.33 5.03 11.29
N VAL A 45 0.81 4.18 10.41
CA VAL A 45 0.28 4.57 9.11
C VAL A 45 -1.06 3.91 8.87
N ARG A 46 -1.85 4.52 8.00
CA ARG A 46 -3.08 3.96 7.48
C ARG A 46 -2.82 3.43 6.08
N LEU A 47 -3.30 2.22 5.80
CA LEU A 47 -3.12 1.54 4.54
C LEU A 47 -4.47 1.26 3.85
N HIS A 48 -4.45 1.37 2.53
CA HIS A 48 -5.33 0.56 1.68
C HIS A 48 -4.66 -0.80 1.45
N LEU A 49 -5.37 -1.89 1.70
CA LEU A 49 -4.84 -3.25 1.52
C LEU A 49 -5.29 -3.83 0.19
N TYR A 50 -4.41 -4.60 -0.42
CA TYR A 50 -4.67 -5.30 -1.67
C TYR A 50 -4.35 -6.80 -1.50
N ASP A 51 -5.15 -7.64 -2.15
CA ASP A 51 -4.84 -9.07 -2.28
C ASP A 51 -3.76 -9.33 -3.33
N ASP A 52 -3.49 -10.60 -3.59
CA ASP A 52 -2.48 -11.06 -4.56
C ASP A 52 -2.90 -10.87 -6.03
N ASP A 53 -4.21 -10.80 -6.29
CA ASP A 53 -4.78 -10.41 -7.60
C ASP A 53 -4.81 -8.90 -7.80
N GLY A 54 -4.40 -8.14 -6.78
CA GLY A 54 -4.35 -6.69 -6.76
C GLY A 54 -5.69 -6.00 -6.67
N GLN A 55 -6.69 -6.71 -6.15
CA GLN A 55 -7.98 -6.13 -5.79
C GLN A 55 -7.87 -5.40 -4.46
N LEU A 56 -8.46 -4.20 -4.42
CA LEU A 56 -8.53 -3.40 -3.22
C LEU A 56 -9.49 -4.05 -2.22
N TYR A 57 -9.07 -4.12 -0.96
CA TYR A 57 -9.95 -4.56 0.10
C TYR A 57 -11.07 -3.54 0.36
N ILE A 58 -12.30 -4.02 0.23
CA ILE A 58 -13.52 -3.31 0.56
C ILE A 58 -14.23 -4.12 1.65
N GLU A 59 -14.63 -3.46 2.73
CA GLU A 59 -15.34 -4.12 3.83
C GLU A 59 -16.65 -4.75 3.32
N PRO A 60 -16.93 -6.03 3.66
CA PRO A 60 -18.10 -6.74 3.17
C PRO A 60 -19.43 -6.02 3.44
N LEU A 61 -19.53 -5.28 4.56
CA LEU A 61 -20.73 -4.51 4.90
C LEU A 61 -20.98 -3.35 3.92
N SER A 62 -19.93 -2.71 3.41
CA SER A 62 -20.04 -1.67 2.38
C SER A 62 -20.55 -2.28 1.08
N VAL A 63 -19.98 -3.42 0.68
CA VAL A 63 -20.42 -4.16 -0.52
C VAL A 63 -21.90 -4.57 -0.39
N ALA A 64 -22.31 -5.11 0.75
CA ALA A 64 -23.69 -5.52 1.01
C ALA A 64 -24.70 -4.35 0.93
N LYS A 65 -24.24 -3.11 1.10
CA LYS A 65 -25.03 -1.89 0.95
C LYS A 65 -24.96 -1.29 -0.46
N GLY A 66 -24.31 -1.96 -1.40
CA GLY A 66 -24.07 -1.45 -2.76
C GLY A 66 -23.04 -0.32 -2.82
N LEU A 67 -22.16 -0.22 -1.81
CA LEU A 67 -21.14 0.81 -1.72
C LEU A 67 -19.76 0.20 -1.98
N MET A 68 -18.94 0.89 -2.78
CA MET A 68 -17.54 0.51 -3.04
C MET A 68 -16.59 1.48 -2.35
N VAL A 69 -16.71 1.58 -1.02
CA VAL A 69 -15.87 2.47 -0.20
C VAL A 69 -14.63 1.70 0.26
N PRO A 70 -13.41 2.10 -0.14
CA PRO A 70 -12.17 1.50 0.34
C PRO A 70 -12.12 1.46 1.86
N SER A 71 -11.67 0.34 2.40
CA SER A 71 -11.45 0.20 3.82
C SER A 71 -10.02 0.52 4.19
N TYR A 72 -9.86 1.10 5.38
CA TYR A 72 -8.59 1.53 5.90
C TYR A 72 -8.17 0.63 7.06
N VAL A 73 -6.89 0.29 7.11
CA VAL A 73 -6.33 -0.44 8.26
C VAL A 73 -5.10 0.29 8.77
N ASP A 74 -5.07 0.52 10.08
CA ASP A 74 -3.97 1.19 10.76
C ASP A 74 -2.90 0.16 11.14
N PHE A 75 -1.64 0.43 10.79
CA PHE A 75 -0.49 -0.45 11.00
C PHE A 75 0.66 0.30 11.68
N HIS A 76 1.38 -0.41 12.55
CA HIS A 76 2.67 0.06 13.02
C HIS A 76 3.71 -0.19 11.92
N VAL A 77 4.54 0.81 11.63
CA VAL A 77 5.51 0.78 10.53
C VAL A 77 6.47 -0.42 10.60
N SER A 78 6.75 -0.93 11.81
CA SER A 78 7.59 -2.13 12.00
C SER A 78 6.94 -3.42 11.54
N GLU A 79 5.65 -3.44 11.22
CA GLU A 79 4.90 -4.59 10.72
C GLU A 79 4.99 -4.69 9.18
N LEU A 80 5.65 -3.71 8.57
CA LEU A 80 5.77 -3.55 7.14
C LEU A 80 7.19 -3.86 6.68
N ILE A 81 7.29 -4.50 5.52
CA ILE A 81 8.51 -4.63 4.75
C ILE A 81 8.48 -3.53 3.70
N TRP A 82 9.44 -2.62 3.80
CA TRP A 82 9.52 -1.45 2.94
C TRP A 82 9.98 -1.88 1.56
N TYR A 83 9.12 -1.71 0.57
CA TYR A 83 9.42 -2.16 -0.77
C TYR A 83 9.89 -0.99 -1.62
N ARG A 84 11.21 -0.83 -1.67
CA ARG A 84 11.87 0.17 -2.52
C ARG A 84 11.83 -0.17 -4.02
N ARG A 85 11.16 -1.27 -4.42
CA ARG A 85 11.30 -1.83 -5.78
C ARG A 85 10.67 -0.98 -6.88
N ALA A 86 9.53 -0.32 -6.66
CA ALA A 86 8.89 0.43 -7.75
C ALA A 86 9.73 1.66 -8.15
N ALA A 87 10.16 2.47 -7.16
CA ALA A 87 10.98 3.64 -7.41
C ALA A 87 12.42 3.31 -7.85
N ASP A 88 13.07 2.32 -7.21
CA ASP A 88 14.43 1.92 -7.60
C ASP A 88 14.49 1.22 -8.97
N GLN A 89 13.36 0.68 -9.46
CA GLN A 89 13.25 0.12 -10.82
C GLN A 89 12.75 1.14 -11.85
N GLY A 90 12.62 2.42 -11.48
CA GLY A 90 12.23 3.49 -12.41
C GLY A 90 10.75 3.51 -12.78
N TYR A 91 9.89 2.84 -12.01
CA TYR A 91 8.44 2.98 -12.19
C TYR A 91 7.99 4.34 -11.68
N HIS A 92 7.49 5.16 -12.59
CA HIS A 92 6.80 6.41 -12.31
C HIS A 92 5.29 6.18 -12.36
N THR A 93 4.53 6.95 -11.58
CA THR A 93 3.08 7.04 -11.77
C THR A 93 2.78 7.44 -13.20
N ILE A 94 1.96 6.65 -13.90
CA ILE A 94 1.58 6.92 -15.29
C ILE A 94 0.61 8.11 -15.28
N PRO A 95 0.94 9.26 -15.86
CA PRO A 95 -0.05 10.30 -16.10
C PRO A 95 -0.99 9.78 -17.20
N ASN A 96 -2.28 9.62 -16.87
CA ASN A 96 -3.29 8.88 -17.63
C ASN A 96 -3.04 7.37 -17.65
N PRO A 97 -3.41 6.64 -16.56
CA PRO A 97 -3.38 5.19 -16.59
C PRO A 97 -4.27 4.67 -17.75
N PRO A 98 -3.90 3.56 -18.40
CA PRO A 98 -4.76 2.92 -19.38
C PRO A 98 -6.11 2.60 -18.75
N ASP A 99 -7.18 2.69 -19.53
CA ASP A 99 -8.46 2.16 -19.11
C ASP A 99 -8.37 0.63 -19.04
N TRP A 100 -8.09 0.11 -17.85
CA TRP A 100 -7.96 -1.33 -17.58
C TRP A 100 -9.28 -2.09 -17.70
N SER A 101 -10.40 -1.41 -18.02
CA SER A 101 -11.64 -2.06 -18.43
C SER A 101 -11.61 -2.56 -19.88
N ASN A 102 -10.54 -2.28 -20.64
CA ASN A 102 -10.44 -2.65 -22.05
C ASN A 102 -10.05 -4.13 -22.22
N GLU A 103 -10.96 -4.93 -22.79
CA GLU A 103 -10.85 -6.39 -22.99
C GLU A 103 -9.59 -6.84 -23.74
N ARG A 104 -8.92 -5.93 -24.46
CA ARG A 104 -7.65 -6.23 -25.16
C ARG A 104 -6.48 -6.60 -24.26
N TYR A 105 -6.57 -6.36 -22.95
CA TYR A 105 -5.54 -6.73 -21.98
C TYR A 105 -5.88 -8.02 -21.20
N LEU A 106 -6.98 -8.72 -21.56
CA LEU A 106 -7.42 -9.98 -20.98
C LEU A 106 -7.06 -11.22 -21.82
N ALA A 107 -6.17 -11.08 -22.81
CA ALA A 107 -5.72 -12.17 -23.70
C ALA A 107 -4.32 -12.68 -23.35
#